data_AF-A0A2J4P2F6-F1
#
_entry.id   AF-A0A2J4P2F6-F1
#
_cell.length_a   1.000
_cell.length_b   1.000
_cell.length_c   1.000
_cell.angle_alpha   90.00
_cell.angle_beta   90.00
_cell.angle_gamma   90.00
#
_symmetry.space_group_name_H-M   'P 1'
#
loop_
_entity.id
_entity.type
_entity.pdbx_description
1 polymer ?
#
loop_
_entity_poly.entity_id
_entity_poly.type
_entity_poly.pdbx_seq_one_letter_code
_entity_poly.pdbx_strand_id
1 'polypeptide(L)'
;MEYKGILSLVDGNNENLTQNIKIKHQSGVERILAKIISDKDIGIELRSELTFDKLMSDLITYEHKDGEFLVPESQFGLGYASLVSIIGEIIDYTNQSLKETSQSRIRLLCIEEPEVFMHPQMQINFIRHIQEALNEILSSHLETLTSLKSQILITTHSSHILNSVI
;
A
#
# COMPACT_ATOMS: atom_id res chain seq x y z
N MET A 1 -9.61 -6.12 -13.20
CA MET A 1 -9.53 -5.00 -14.17
C MET A 1 -9.28 -3.66 -13.49
N GLU A 2 -9.56 -3.50 -12.20
CA GLU A 2 -9.50 -2.21 -11.48
C GLU A 2 -8.09 -1.63 -11.27
N TYR A 3 -7.08 -2.47 -11.02
CA TYR A 3 -5.68 -2.01 -10.82
C TYR A 3 -5.11 -1.20 -12.00
N LYS A 4 -5.51 -1.52 -13.24
CA LYS A 4 -5.08 -0.77 -14.42
C LYS A 4 -5.69 0.65 -14.49
N GLY A 5 -6.88 0.83 -13.92
CA GLY A 5 -7.53 2.14 -13.88
C GLY A 5 -6.78 3.10 -12.97
N ILE A 6 -6.40 2.65 -11.77
CA ILE A 6 -5.66 3.46 -10.81
C ILE A 6 -4.28 3.84 -11.36
N LEU A 7 -3.54 2.89 -11.95
CA LEU A 7 -2.25 3.19 -12.56
C LEU A 7 -2.37 4.25 -13.68
N SER A 8 -3.38 4.14 -14.54
CA SER A 8 -3.60 5.14 -15.60
C SER A 8 -3.93 6.53 -15.06
N LEU A 9 -4.60 6.62 -13.90
CA LEU A 9 -4.89 7.89 -13.23
C LEU A 9 -3.63 8.47 -12.58
N VAL A 10 -2.80 7.63 -11.97
CA VAL A 10 -1.50 8.03 -11.41
C VAL A 10 -0.61 8.61 -12.50
N ASP A 11 -0.51 7.94 -13.65
CA ASP A 11 0.28 8.40 -14.79
C ASP A 11 -0.25 9.74 -15.34
N GLY A 12 -1.57 9.83 -15.57
CA GLY A 12 -2.19 11.07 -16.03
C GLY A 12 -2.00 12.25 -15.06
N ASN A 13 -2.05 11.98 -13.75
CA ASN A 13 -1.78 12.99 -12.72
C ASN A 13 -0.31 13.40 -12.70
N ASN A 14 0.63 12.47 -12.86
CA ASN A 14 2.06 12.79 -12.96
C ASN A 14 2.35 13.72 -14.13
N GLU A 15 1.75 13.48 -15.29
CA GLU A 15 1.88 14.36 -16.45
C GLU A 15 1.34 15.75 -16.13
N ASN A 16 0.12 15.85 -15.60
CA ASN A 16 -0.52 17.12 -15.31
C ASN A 16 0.24 17.94 -14.24
N LEU A 17 0.66 17.29 -13.15
CA LEU A 17 1.44 17.90 -12.09
C LEU A 17 2.81 18.36 -12.60
N THR A 18 3.48 17.52 -13.40
CA THR A 18 4.76 17.89 -14.02
C THR A 18 4.62 19.14 -14.88
N GLN A 19 3.58 19.24 -15.72
CA GLN A 19 3.35 20.44 -16.54
C GLN A 19 3.11 21.69 -15.67
N ASN A 20 2.24 21.58 -14.66
CA ASN A 20 1.93 22.71 -13.79
C ASN A 20 3.14 23.18 -12.96
N ILE A 21 3.91 22.24 -12.41
CA ILE A 21 5.14 22.55 -11.65
C ILE A 21 6.16 23.21 -12.57
N LYS A 22 6.32 22.71 -13.80
CA LYS A 22 7.23 23.32 -14.77
C LYS A 22 6.84 24.77 -15.08
N ILE A 23 5.58 25.01 -15.43
CA ILE A 23 5.11 26.36 -15.78
C ILE A 23 5.34 27.34 -14.62
N LYS A 24 5.08 26.90 -13.38
CA LYS A 24 5.07 27.80 -12.22
C LYS A 24 6.44 27.98 -11.56
N HIS A 25 7.29 26.95 -11.57
CA HIS A 25 8.49 26.91 -10.73
C HIS A 25 9.81 26.69 -11.49
N GLN A 26 9.79 26.09 -12.69
CA GLN A 26 11.00 25.74 -13.46
C GLN A 26 11.90 26.97 -13.69
N SER A 27 11.33 28.02 -14.29
CA SER A 27 12.07 29.23 -14.66
C SER A 27 12.64 29.96 -13.44
N GLY A 28 11.94 29.91 -12.30
CA GLY A 28 12.42 30.48 -11.05
C GLY A 28 13.65 29.74 -10.52
N VAL A 29 13.60 28.40 -10.54
CA VAL A 29 14.69 27.53 -10.08
C VAL A 29 15.90 27.65 -11.01
N GLU A 30 15.72 27.56 -12.32
CA GLU A 30 16.80 27.73 -13.32
C GLU A 30 17.50 29.07 -13.17
N ARG A 31 16.75 30.17 -12.99
CA ARG A 31 17.31 31.51 -12.80
C ARG A 31 18.17 31.61 -11.54
N ILE A 32 17.78 30.94 -10.46
CA ILE A 32 18.56 30.94 -9.21
C ILE A 32 19.81 30.08 -9.39
N LEU A 33 19.68 28.90 -9.99
CA LEU A 33 20.81 28.00 -10.23
C LEU A 33 21.86 28.62 -11.15
N ALA A 34 21.45 29.31 -12.21
CA ALA A 34 22.36 30.01 -13.13
C ALA A 34 23.21 31.10 -12.44
N LYS A 35 22.78 31.59 -11.26
CA LYS A 35 23.58 32.53 -10.45
C LYS A 35 24.51 31.85 -9.46
N ILE A 36 24.18 30.62 -9.03
CA ILE A 36 24.95 29.87 -8.04
C ILE A 36 26.02 29.01 -8.72
N ILE A 37 25.66 28.38 -9.84
CA ILE A 37 26.48 27.41 -10.56
C ILE A 37 26.91 28.08 -11.88
N SER A 38 28.20 28.35 -12.02
CA SER A 38 28.79 29.01 -13.22
C SER A 38 28.93 28.08 -14.43
N ASP A 39 28.60 26.80 -14.27
CA ASP A 39 28.74 25.81 -15.31
C ASP A 39 27.52 25.83 -16.24
N LYS A 40 27.76 26.06 -17.53
CA LYS A 40 26.71 26.27 -18.53
C LYS A 40 25.98 24.98 -18.92
N ASP A 41 26.52 23.83 -18.55
CA ASP A 41 25.99 22.52 -18.95
C ASP A 41 25.08 21.87 -17.90
N ILE A 42 24.83 22.54 -16.76
CA ILE A 42 23.99 22.00 -15.68
C ILE A 42 22.55 22.53 -15.82
N GLY A 43 21.68 21.70 -16.38
CA GLY A 43 20.22 21.90 -16.40
C GLY A 43 19.54 21.14 -15.25
N ILE A 44 18.42 21.69 -14.74
CA ILE A 44 17.53 20.99 -13.83
C ILE A 44 16.17 20.86 -14.50
N GLU A 45 15.45 19.76 -14.25
CA GLU A 45 14.08 19.58 -14.74
C GLU A 45 13.19 19.10 -13.60
N LEU A 46 12.17 19.89 -13.26
CA LEU A 46 11.21 19.51 -12.23
C LEU A 46 10.15 18.57 -12.81
N ARG A 47 9.93 17.44 -12.13
CA ARG A 47 8.95 16.42 -12.50
C ARG A 47 8.24 15.88 -11.26
N SER A 48 6.99 15.48 -11.43
CA SER A 48 6.22 14.75 -10.43
C SER A 48 6.45 13.25 -10.62
N GLU A 49 6.63 12.54 -9.50
CA GLU A 49 6.84 11.09 -9.48
C GLU A 49 5.98 10.46 -8.38
N LEU A 50 4.68 10.41 -8.63
CA LEU A 50 3.71 9.64 -7.87
C LEU A 50 3.74 8.19 -8.34
N THR A 51 3.91 7.26 -7.41
CA THR A 51 3.74 5.82 -7.65
C THR A 51 2.54 5.32 -6.86
N PHE A 52 2.05 4.12 -7.20
CA PHE A 52 0.98 3.49 -6.42
C PHE A 52 1.40 3.33 -4.94
N ASP A 53 2.64 2.90 -4.69
CA ASP A 53 3.14 2.70 -3.33
C ASP A 53 3.16 4.03 -2.55
N LYS A 54 3.71 5.11 -3.13
CA LYS A 54 3.71 6.45 -2.51
C LYS A 54 2.29 6.99 -2.28
N LEU A 55 1.36 6.68 -3.18
CA LEU A 55 -0.04 7.05 -3.02
C LEU A 55 -0.64 6.34 -1.81
N MET A 56 -0.46 5.02 -1.71
CA MET A 56 -1.01 4.21 -0.62
C MET A 56 -0.37 4.51 0.74
N SER A 57 0.93 4.76 0.77
CA SER A 57 1.67 4.94 2.03
C SER A 57 1.56 6.37 2.59
N ASP A 58 1.58 7.38 1.72
CA ASP A 58 1.84 8.77 2.17
C ASP A 58 0.69 9.74 1.85
N LEU A 59 -0.21 9.40 0.93
CA LEU A 59 -1.19 10.34 0.37
C LEU A 59 -2.64 9.92 0.56
N ILE A 60 -2.89 8.75 1.14
CA ILE A 60 -4.21 8.30 1.54
C ILE A 60 -4.34 8.42 3.06
N THR A 61 -5.37 9.16 3.49
CA THR A 61 -5.75 9.24 4.90
C THR A 61 -6.82 8.21 5.19
N TYR A 62 -6.62 7.40 6.23
CA TYR A 62 -7.61 6.42 6.67
C TYR A 62 -8.49 7.01 7.78
N GLU A 63 -9.75 7.25 7.50
CA GLU A 63 -10.71 7.73 8.51
C GLU A 63 -11.61 6.59 8.98
N HIS A 64 -11.73 6.40 10.30
CA HIS A 64 -12.63 5.41 10.86
C HIS A 64 -14.06 5.96 10.89
N LYS A 65 -15.03 5.19 10.41
CA LYS A 65 -16.45 5.57 10.45
C LYS A 65 -17.13 4.90 11.65
N ASP A 66 -17.39 5.67 12.70
CA ASP A 66 -18.25 5.27 13.83
C ASP A 66 -19.62 5.95 13.69
N GLY A 67 -20.60 5.23 13.15
CA GLY A 67 -21.88 5.80 12.75
C GLY A 67 -21.71 6.84 11.64
N GLU A 68 -22.01 8.10 11.94
CA GLU A 68 -21.86 9.24 10.99
C GLU A 68 -20.56 10.02 11.21
N PHE A 69 -19.75 9.66 12.21
CA PHE A 69 -18.53 10.39 12.55
C PHE A 69 -17.33 9.77 11.85
N LEU A 70 -16.56 10.62 11.15
CA LEU A 70 -15.24 10.29 10.63
C LEU A 70 -14.22 10.65 11.71
N VAL A 71 -13.61 9.64 12.30
CA VAL A 71 -12.58 9.82 13.32
C VAL A 71 -11.21 9.79 12.64
N PRO A 72 -10.41 10.87 12.75
CA PRO A 72 -9.12 10.96 12.09
C PRO A 72 -8.15 9.89 12.58
N GLU A 73 -7.31 9.42 11.66
CA GLU A 73 -6.26 8.44 11.91
C GLU A 73 -5.37 8.81 13.11
N SER A 74 -5.08 10.09 13.33
CA SER A 74 -4.26 10.55 14.46
C SER A 74 -4.79 10.17 15.85
N GLN A 75 -6.07 9.78 15.95
CA GLN A 75 -6.67 9.28 17.20
C GLN A 75 -6.63 7.74 17.33
N PHE A 76 -6.31 7.00 16.26
CA PHE A 76 -6.30 5.53 16.22
C PHE A 76 -5.04 4.88 15.60
N GLY A 77 -4.18 5.62 14.89
CA GLY A 77 -3.63 5.14 13.62
C GLY A 77 -2.14 5.36 13.38
N LEU A 78 -1.40 4.33 13.78
CA LEU A 78 -0.29 3.81 12.98
C LEU A 78 -0.48 2.30 12.76
N GLY A 79 -1.12 1.64 13.73
CA GLY A 79 -1.42 0.21 13.67
C GLY A 79 -2.44 -0.21 12.63
N TYR A 80 -3.43 0.65 12.38
CA TYR A 80 -4.46 0.35 11.39
C TYR A 80 -3.95 0.54 9.95
N ALA A 81 -3.17 1.59 9.66
CA ALA A 81 -2.50 1.73 8.37
C ALA A 81 -1.61 0.51 8.06
N SER A 82 -0.84 0.04 9.06
CA SER A 82 -0.04 -1.19 8.91
C SER A 82 -0.92 -2.40 8.54
N LEU A 83 -2.06 -2.60 9.22
CA LEU A 83 -2.98 -3.68 8.88
C LEU A 83 -3.58 -3.54 7.48
N VAL A 84 -3.99 -2.33 7.08
CA VAL A 84 -4.55 -2.08 5.75
C VAL A 84 -3.50 -2.30 4.65
N SER A 85 -2.26 -1.88 4.87
CA SER A 85 -1.14 -2.13 3.96
C SER A 85 -0.92 -3.63 3.75
N ILE A 86 -0.87 -4.41 4.84
CA ILE A 86 -0.74 -5.88 4.78
C ILE A 86 -1.91 -6.50 4.00
N ILE A 87 -3.15 -6.04 4.24
CA ILE A 87 -4.32 -6.53 3.50
C ILE A 87 -4.22 -6.18 2.01
N GLY A 88 -3.75 -4.97 1.67
CA GLY A 88 -3.52 -4.55 0.29
C GLY A 88 -2.52 -5.46 -0.44
N GLU A 89 -1.39 -5.77 0.18
CA GLU A 89 -0.41 -6.70 -0.37
C GLU A 89 -0.97 -8.11 -0.57
N ILE A 90 -1.79 -8.59 0.37
CA ILE A 90 -2.48 -9.88 0.25
C ILE A 90 -3.40 -9.88 -0.97
N ILE A 91 -4.19 -8.82 -1.18
CA ILE A 91 -5.07 -8.67 -2.35
C ILE A 91 -4.26 -8.68 -3.64
N ASP A 92 -3.14 -7.97 -3.69
CA ASP A 92 -2.30 -7.93 -4.88
C ASP A 92 -1.67 -9.30 -5.17
N TYR A 93 -1.22 -10.01 -4.14
CA TYR A 93 -0.70 -11.38 -4.24
C TYR A 93 -1.75 -12.36 -4.76
N THR A 94 -2.98 -12.33 -4.24
CA THR A 94 -4.06 -13.22 -4.71
C THR A 94 -4.44 -12.93 -6.17
N ASN A 95 -4.52 -11.65 -6.54
CA ASN A 95 -4.81 -11.21 -7.91
C ASN A 95 -3.73 -11.62 -8.92
N GLN A 96 -2.46 -11.62 -8.53
CA GLN A 96 -1.37 -12.13 -9.36
C GLN A 96 -1.49 -13.65 -9.53
N SER A 97 -1.74 -14.38 -8.44
CA SER A 97 -1.84 -15.84 -8.47
C SER A 97 -3.02 -16.36 -9.31
N LEU A 98 -4.11 -15.60 -9.42
CA LEU A 98 -5.25 -15.93 -10.30
C LEU A 98 -4.95 -15.76 -11.79
N LYS A 99 -3.98 -14.94 -12.16
CA LYS A 99 -3.61 -14.68 -13.57
C LYS A 99 -2.61 -15.70 -14.12
N GLU A 100 -1.86 -16.38 -13.26
CA GLU A 100 -0.86 -17.36 -13.67
C GLU A 100 -1.50 -18.72 -13.96
N THR A 101 -1.29 -19.24 -15.18
CA THR A 101 -1.82 -20.54 -15.63
C THR A 101 -1.08 -21.73 -15.03
N SER A 102 0.15 -21.55 -14.56
CA SER A 102 0.92 -22.56 -13.84
C SER A 102 0.78 -22.37 -12.34
N GLN A 103 -0.13 -23.12 -11.71
CA GLN A 103 -0.24 -23.12 -10.25
C GLN A 103 1.05 -23.68 -9.63
N SER A 104 1.81 -22.82 -8.94
CA SER A 104 2.92 -23.28 -8.10
C SER A 104 2.42 -24.31 -7.08
N ARG A 105 3.18 -25.40 -6.90
CA ARG A 105 2.87 -26.44 -5.91
C ARG A 105 3.02 -25.94 -4.47
N ILE A 106 3.81 -24.88 -4.26
CA ILE A 106 4.07 -24.27 -2.96
C ILE A 106 3.84 -22.76 -3.09
N ARG A 107 2.96 -22.22 -2.24
CA ARG A 107 2.61 -20.81 -2.17
C ARG A 107 2.83 -20.34 -0.74
N LEU A 108 3.70 -19.35 -0.55
CA LEU A 108 4.10 -18.82 0.75
C LEU A 108 3.82 -17.31 0.78
N LEU A 109 3.05 -16.89 1.78
CA LEU A 109 2.86 -15.49 2.14
C LEU A 109 3.65 -15.26 3.43
N CYS A 110 4.65 -14.39 3.39
CA CYS A 110 5.44 -14.03 4.55
C CYS A 110 5.00 -12.66 5.06
N ILE A 111 4.69 -12.56 6.35
CA ILE A 111 4.38 -11.29 7.02
C ILE A 111 5.43 -11.11 8.13
N GLU A 112 6.28 -10.10 7.98
CA GLU A 112 7.36 -9.81 8.92
C GLU A 112 6.96 -8.73 9.90
N GLU A 113 7.15 -9.02 11.20
CA GLU A 113 6.89 -8.11 12.33
C GLU A 113 5.62 -7.25 12.17
N PRO A 114 4.44 -7.88 11.95
CA PRO A 114 3.21 -7.13 11.70
C PRO A 114 2.83 -6.20 12.87
N GLU A 115 3.33 -6.46 14.08
CA GLU A 115 3.09 -5.63 15.24
C GLU A 115 3.70 -4.23 15.20
N VAL A 116 4.61 -3.96 14.25
CA VAL A 116 5.29 -2.67 14.14
C VAL A 116 4.24 -1.57 13.95
N PHE A 117 4.19 -0.68 14.95
CA PHE A 117 3.19 0.37 15.14
C PHE A 117 1.74 -0.06 15.45
N MET A 118 1.46 -1.37 15.61
CA MET A 118 0.14 -1.86 16.01
C MET A 118 -0.17 -1.65 17.49
N HIS A 119 -1.38 -1.17 17.80
CA HIS A 119 -1.88 -1.15 19.17
C HIS A 119 -2.01 -2.59 19.72
N PRO A 120 -1.72 -2.87 21.00
CA PRO A 120 -1.76 -4.24 21.53
C PRO A 120 -3.08 -4.99 21.30
N GLN A 121 -4.23 -4.30 21.34
CA GLN A 121 -5.53 -4.92 21.01
C GLN A 121 -5.66 -5.35 19.55
N MET A 122 -5.00 -4.64 18.63
CA MET A 122 -4.95 -5.02 17.21
C MET A 122 -4.08 -6.23 16.99
N GLN A 123 -2.96 -6.34 17.72
CA GLN A 123 -2.09 -7.50 17.70
C GLN A 123 -2.82 -8.76 18.17
N ILE A 124 -3.63 -8.67 19.23
CA ILE A 124 -4.46 -9.79 19.73
C ILE A 124 -5.45 -10.28 18.65
N ASN A 125 -6.02 -9.37 17.86
CA ASN A 125 -6.99 -9.74 16.83
C ASN A 125 -6.36 -9.95 15.44
N PHE A 126 -5.04 -9.81 15.32
CA PHE A 126 -4.36 -9.74 14.03
C PHE A 126 -4.62 -10.99 13.17
N ILE A 127 -4.42 -12.17 13.74
CA ILE A 127 -4.63 -13.46 13.04
C ILE A 127 -6.07 -13.59 12.53
N ARG A 128 -7.05 -13.22 13.37
CA ARG A 128 -8.47 -13.23 12.99
C ARG A 128 -8.74 -12.26 11.83
N HIS A 129 -8.22 -11.03 11.90
CA HIS A 129 -8.39 -10.04 10.83
C HIS A 129 -7.81 -10.53 9.50
N ILE A 130 -6.62 -11.15 9.52
CA ILE A 130 -6.00 -11.71 8.32
C ILE A 130 -6.82 -12.89 7.76
N GLN A 131 -7.32 -13.78 8.62
CA GLN A 131 -8.19 -14.89 8.20
C GLN A 131 -9.50 -14.39 7.58
N GLU A 132 -10.16 -13.40 8.20
CA GLU A 132 -11.38 -12.79 7.67
C GLU A 132 -11.11 -12.11 6.32
N ALA A 133 -10.05 -11.32 6.21
CA ALA A 133 -9.67 -10.68 4.96
C ALA A 133 -9.41 -11.72 3.86
N LEU A 134 -8.67 -12.79 4.15
CA LEU A 134 -8.42 -13.86 3.20
C LEU A 134 -9.71 -14.57 2.79
N ASN A 135 -10.61 -14.86 3.73
CA ASN A 135 -11.88 -15.49 3.42
C ASN A 135 -12.73 -14.60 2.53
N GLU A 136 -12.81 -13.29 2.78
CA GLU A 136 -13.55 -12.35 1.93
C GLU A 136 -12.95 -12.25 0.52
N ILE A 137 -11.62 -12.11 0.43
CA ILE A 137 -10.90 -12.07 -0.85
C ILE A 137 -11.17 -13.36 -1.65
N LEU A 138 -11.08 -14.53 -1.01
CA LEU A 138 -11.36 -15.81 -1.66
C LEU A 138 -12.85 -15.98 -2.01
N SER A 139 -13.76 -15.51 -1.16
CA SER A 139 -15.20 -15.59 -1.40
C SER A 139 -15.63 -14.74 -2.60
N SER A 140 -14.97 -13.60 -2.83
CA SER A 140 -15.22 -12.75 -4.00
C SER A 140 -14.85 -13.41 -5.35
N HIS A 141 -14.16 -14.56 -5.32
CA HIS A 141 -13.62 -15.27 -6.48
C HIS A 141 -14.15 -16.73 -6.58
N LEU A 142 -15.37 -16.94 -6.07
CA LEU A 142 -16.08 -18.21 -5.77
C LEU A 142 -16.03 -19.36 -6.79
N GLU A 143 -15.73 -19.16 -8.07
CA GLU A 143 -15.79 -20.25 -9.07
C GLU A 143 -14.47 -21.02 -9.27
N THR A 144 -13.33 -20.55 -8.76
CA THR A 144 -12.00 -21.09 -9.16
C THR A 144 -11.09 -21.58 -8.02
N LEU A 145 -11.57 -21.60 -6.77
CA LEU A 145 -10.69 -21.46 -5.60
C LEU A 145 -10.57 -22.60 -4.61
N THR A 146 -11.17 -23.76 -4.87
CA THR A 146 -10.94 -24.95 -4.01
C THR A 146 -9.47 -25.42 -3.98
N SER A 147 -8.55 -24.80 -4.75
CA SER A 147 -7.13 -25.18 -4.84
C SER A 147 -6.10 -24.13 -4.37
N LEU A 148 -6.51 -22.92 -3.94
CA LEU A 148 -5.56 -21.87 -3.53
C LEU A 148 -5.05 -22.11 -2.10
N LYS A 149 -4.26 -23.17 -1.95
CA LYS A 149 -3.54 -23.51 -0.71
C LYS A 149 -2.29 -22.63 -0.59
N SER A 150 -2.43 -21.52 0.15
CA SER A 150 -1.29 -20.68 0.56
C SER A 150 -0.92 -20.99 2.00
N GLN A 151 0.37 -21.12 2.28
CA GLN A 151 0.92 -21.19 3.63
C GLN A 151 1.32 -19.78 4.06
N ILE A 152 0.97 -19.40 5.29
CA ILE A 152 1.31 -18.08 5.84
C ILE A 152 2.41 -18.28 6.87
N LEU A 153 3.53 -17.59 6.68
CA LEU A 153 4.62 -17.51 7.64
C LEU A 153 4.59 -16.12 8.28
N ILE A 154 4.50 -16.07 9.60
CA ILE A 154 4.51 -14.82 10.35
C ILE A 154 5.74 -14.82 11.26
N THR A 155 6.56 -13.79 11.18
CA THR A 155 7.61 -13.53 12.17
C THR A 155 7.12 -12.44 13.11
N THR A 156 7.28 -12.62 14.41
CA THR A 156 6.78 -11.66 15.40
C THR A 156 7.57 -11.76 16.70
N HIS A 157 7.84 -10.62 17.31
CA HIS A 157 8.27 -10.43 18.70
C HIS A 157 7.07 -10.26 19.65
N SER A 158 5.85 -10.14 19.14
CA SER A 158 4.64 -9.96 19.94
C SER A 158 4.12 -11.26 20.54
N SER A 159 4.14 -11.35 21.87
CA SER A 159 3.46 -12.42 22.61
C SER A 159 1.94 -12.36 22.46
N HIS A 160 1.38 -11.19 22.13
CA HIS A 160 -0.05 -11.03 21.87
C HIS A 160 -0.46 -11.74 20.59
N ILE A 161 0.32 -11.63 19.51
CA ILE A 161 0.06 -12.33 18.24
C ILE A 161 0.20 -13.84 18.42
N LEU A 162 1.22 -14.29 19.15
CA LEU A 162 1.45 -15.71 19.43
C LEU A 162 0.24 -16.37 20.10
N ASN A 163 -0.35 -15.70 21.09
CA ASN A 163 -1.51 -16.23 21.82
C ASN A 163 -2.78 -16.30 20.97
N SER A 164 -2.83 -15.60 19.83
CA SER A 164 -3.99 -15.59 18.93
C SER A 164 -4.03 -16.77 17.96
N VAL A 165 -2.96 -17.58 17.90
CA VAL A 165 -2.85 -18.77 17.04
C VAL A 165 -3.26 -20.06 17.79
N ILE A 166 -3.47 -19.98 19.11
CA ILE A 166 -3.75 -21.13 19.99
C ILE A 166 -5.23 -21.52 19.95
#